data_AF-J6I2I5-F1
#
_entry.id   AF-J6I2I5-F1
#
_cell.length_a   1.000
_cell.length_b   1.000
_cell.length_c   1.000
_cell.angle_alpha   90.00
_cell.angle_beta   90.00
_cell.angle_gamma   90.00
#
_symmetry.space_group_name_H-M   'P 1'
#
loop_
_entity.id
_entity.type
_entity.pdbx_description
1 polymer ?
#
loop_
_entity_poly.entity_id
_entity_poly.type
_entity_poly.pdbx_seq_one_letter_code
_entity_poly.pdbx_strand_id
1 'polypeptide(L)'
;MPDYLITEVTEHIPDIVKRLKNQKTKKQLLADFKELLEGITIVNIKKEVQKSNIQKAELITEDVDYDDYPFIALHLQVNHKIWTSDKILVNGLTEKGYGNFFISTEELKTHLYKKKPKK
;
A
#
# COMPACT_ATOMS: atom_id res chain seq x y z
N MET A 1 5.05 -3.13 -5.32
CA MET A 1 4.84 -2.57 -3.98
C MET A 1 6.16 -1.98 -3.50
N PRO A 2 6.15 -0.87 -2.74
CA PRO A 2 7.35 -0.36 -2.07
C PRO A 2 7.93 -1.40 -1.11
N ASP A 3 9.26 -1.44 -0.97
CA ASP A 3 9.94 -2.23 0.05
C ASP A 3 9.54 -1.85 1.47
N TYR A 4 9.15 -0.60 1.69
CA TYR A 4 8.59 -0.09 2.95
C TYR A 4 7.42 -0.94 3.50
N LEU A 5 6.58 -1.51 2.64
CA LEU A 5 5.46 -2.39 3.05
C LEU A 5 5.92 -3.55 3.93
N ILE A 6 7.10 -4.10 3.64
CA ILE A 6 7.65 -5.23 4.40
C ILE A 6 8.01 -4.78 5.82
N THR A 7 8.62 -3.61 5.95
CA THR A 7 8.98 -3.00 7.24
C THR A 7 7.73 -2.75 8.08
N GLU A 8 6.75 -2.04 7.52
CA GLU A 8 5.51 -1.67 8.19
C GLU A 8 4.75 -2.90 8.71
N VAL A 9 4.53 -3.91 7.84
CA VAL A 9 3.83 -5.14 8.25
C VAL A 9 4.61 -5.87 9.33
N THR A 10 5.94 -5.97 9.20
CA THR A 10 6.79 -6.67 10.18
C THR A 10 6.75 -6.01 11.55
N GLU A 11 6.78 -4.67 11.60
CA GLU A 11 6.68 -3.89 12.84
C GLU A 11 5.33 -4.09 13.55
N HIS A 12 4.24 -4.22 12.78
CA HIS A 12 2.88 -4.40 13.32
C HIS A 12 2.45 -5.85 13.54
N ILE A 13 3.29 -6.86 13.20
CA ILE A 13 3.00 -8.28 13.51
C ILE A 13 2.55 -8.51 14.98
N PRO A 14 3.18 -7.91 16.01
CA PRO A 14 2.74 -8.10 17.39
C PRO A 14 1.29 -7.64 17.65
N ASP A 15 0.88 -6.53 17.03
CA ASP A 15 -0.50 -6.02 17.15
C ASP A 15 -1.49 -6.95 16.45
N ILE A 16 -1.11 -7.50 15.29
CA ILE A 16 -1.91 -8.47 14.55
C ILE A 16 -2.11 -9.74 15.38
N VAL A 17 -1.06 -10.28 16.01
CA VAL A 17 -1.17 -11.43 16.94
C VAL A 17 -2.19 -11.16 18.04
N LYS A 18 -2.12 -9.97 18.66
CA LYS A 18 -3.06 -9.56 19.72
C LYS A 18 -4.49 -9.48 19.20
N ARG A 19 -4.72 -8.88 18.04
CA ARG A 19 -6.05 -8.76 17.39
C ARG A 19 -6.62 -10.13 17.01
N LEU A 20 -5.77 -11.07 16.60
CA LEU A 20 -6.14 -12.45 16.30
C LEU A 20 -6.30 -13.33 17.55
N LYS A 21 -6.27 -12.75 18.76
CA LYS A 21 -6.41 -13.49 20.03
C LYS A 21 -5.43 -14.66 20.16
N ASN A 22 -4.20 -14.48 19.68
CA ASN A 22 -3.13 -15.50 19.69
C ASN A 22 -3.45 -16.80 18.92
N GLN A 23 -4.41 -16.78 17.99
CA GLN A 23 -4.70 -17.94 17.13
C GLN A 23 -3.55 -18.25 16.17
N LYS A 24 -2.75 -17.24 15.81
CA LYS A 24 -1.53 -17.39 15.01
C LYS A 24 -0.35 -16.77 15.75
N THR A 25 0.78 -17.46 15.68
CA THR A 25 2.08 -16.97 16.18
C THR A 25 2.68 -15.96 15.21
N LYS A 26 3.63 -15.14 15.70
CA LYS A 26 4.42 -14.23 14.84
C LYS A 26 5.06 -14.96 13.65
N LYS A 27 5.61 -16.16 13.89
CA LYS A 27 6.25 -16.98 12.85
C LYS A 27 5.26 -17.43 11.77
N GLN A 28 4.05 -17.83 12.16
CA GLN A 28 3.00 -18.21 11.20
C GLN A 28 2.56 -17.01 10.37
N LEU A 29 2.35 -15.85 10.99
CA LEU A 29 1.97 -14.64 10.26
C LEU A 29 3.05 -14.17 9.28
N LEU A 30 4.33 -14.27 9.65
CA LEU A 30 5.43 -13.97 8.73
C LEU A 30 5.49 -14.96 7.55
N ALA A 31 5.18 -16.24 7.79
CA ALA A 31 5.08 -17.23 6.72
C ALA A 31 3.90 -16.93 5.78
N ASP A 32 2.71 -16.69 6.33
CA ASP A 32 1.52 -16.28 5.57
C ASP A 32 1.80 -15.01 4.75
N PHE A 33 2.45 -14.02 5.36
CA PHE A 33 2.79 -12.77 4.68
C PHE A 33 3.77 -13.00 3.52
N LYS A 34 4.78 -13.85 3.71
CA LYS A 34 5.70 -14.24 2.64
C LYS A 34 4.96 -14.91 1.48
N GLU A 35 4.01 -15.79 1.75
CA GLU A 35 3.16 -16.41 0.74
C GLU A 35 2.31 -15.36 0.00
N LEU A 36 1.74 -14.38 0.70
CA LEU A 36 0.98 -13.29 0.08
C LEU A 36 1.83 -12.38 -0.82
N LEU A 37 3.14 -12.29 -0.58
CA LEU A 37 4.07 -11.54 -1.42
C LEU A 37 4.53 -12.32 -2.66
N GLU A 38 4.19 -13.61 -2.78
CA GLU A 38 4.54 -14.39 -3.97
C GLU A 38 3.88 -13.81 -5.22
N GLY A 39 4.69 -13.55 -6.26
CA GLY A 39 4.24 -12.92 -7.50
C GLY A 39 4.08 -11.40 -7.43
N ILE A 40 4.37 -10.76 -6.29
CA ILE A 40 4.38 -9.30 -6.17
C ILE A 40 5.81 -8.78 -6.38
N THR A 41 5.97 -7.86 -7.32
CA THR A 41 7.24 -7.13 -7.49
C THR A 41 7.43 -6.13 -6.34
N ILE A 42 8.47 -6.34 -5.53
CA ILE A 42 8.92 -5.40 -4.52
C ILE A 42 9.96 -4.47 -5.14
N VAL A 43 9.75 -3.16 -4.96
CA VAL A 43 10.58 -2.10 -5.52
C VAL A 43 11.27 -1.36 -4.38
N ASN A 44 12.59 -1.29 -4.41
CA ASN A 44 13.36 -0.48 -3.48
C ASN A 44 13.22 0.99 -3.85
N ILE A 45 12.44 1.75 -3.08
CA ILE A 45 12.09 3.14 -3.45
C ILE A 45 13.33 4.01 -3.61
N LYS A 46 14.30 3.91 -2.69
CA LYS A 46 15.50 4.76 -2.71
C LYS A 46 16.45 4.47 -3.87
N LYS A 47 16.43 3.26 -4.44
CA LYS A 47 17.33 2.84 -5.52
C LYS A 47 16.67 2.88 -6.90
N GLU A 48 15.38 2.56 -6.98
CA GLU A 48 14.70 2.29 -8.25
C GLU A 48 13.75 3.42 -8.68
N VAL A 49 13.33 4.30 -7.76
CA VAL A 49 12.48 5.44 -8.08
C VAL A 49 13.30 6.70 -8.27
N GLN A 50 12.92 7.55 -9.23
CA GLN A 50 13.60 8.82 -9.46
C GLN A 50 13.55 9.71 -8.22
N LYS A 51 14.70 10.31 -7.87
CA LYS A 51 14.82 11.19 -6.70
C LYS A 51 13.81 12.35 -6.72
N SER A 52 13.53 12.91 -7.90
CA SER A 52 12.51 13.96 -8.07
C SER A 52 11.10 13.48 -7.69
N ASN A 53 10.74 12.25 -8.04
CA ASN A 53 9.46 11.65 -7.68
C ASN A 53 9.39 11.37 -6.17
N ILE A 54 10.49 10.94 -5.56
CA ILE A 54 10.59 10.76 -4.10
C ILE A 54 10.36 12.09 -3.38
N GLN A 55 11.13 13.13 -3.74
CA GLN A 55 11.01 14.46 -3.13
C GLN A 55 9.61 15.06 -3.29
N LYS A 56 8.99 14.85 -4.47
CA LYS A 56 7.62 15.28 -4.70
C LYS A 56 6.64 14.52 -3.83
N ALA A 57 6.82 13.21 -3.65
CA ALA A 57 5.98 12.40 -2.79
C ALA A 57 6.09 12.81 -1.31
N GLU A 58 7.31 13.06 -0.83
CA GLU A 58 7.58 13.57 0.53
C GLU A 58 6.81 14.89 0.75
N LEU A 59 6.91 15.85 -0.19
CA LEU A 59 6.19 17.12 -0.09
C LEU A 59 4.65 16.96 -0.11
N ILE A 60 4.14 16.03 -0.92
CA ILE A 60 2.69 15.76 -0.99
C ILE A 60 2.16 15.26 0.35
N THR A 61 2.94 14.40 1.01
CA THR A 61 2.55 13.63 2.20
C THR A 61 2.88 14.32 3.53
N GLU A 62 3.77 15.33 3.52
CA GLU A 62 4.30 16.04 4.71
C GLU A 62 3.25 16.39 5.77
N ASP A 63 2.13 17.02 5.39
CA ASP A 63 1.08 17.45 6.33
C ASP A 63 -0.07 16.43 6.51
N VAL A 64 0.04 15.21 5.98
CA VAL A 64 -1.04 14.20 6.03
C VAL A 64 -0.55 12.97 6.77
N ASP A 65 0.35 12.22 6.14
CA ASP A 65 1.05 11.08 6.72
C ASP A 65 2.36 10.91 5.96
N TYR A 66 3.45 11.43 6.53
CA TYR A 66 4.76 11.43 5.88
C TYR A 66 5.22 10.00 5.55
N ASP A 67 4.89 9.01 6.38
CA ASP A 67 5.38 7.65 6.22
C ASP A 67 4.78 6.95 4.98
N ASP A 68 3.69 7.49 4.40
CA ASP A 68 3.05 7.00 3.17
C ASP A 68 3.73 7.48 1.86
N TYR A 69 4.74 8.35 1.94
CA TYR A 69 5.49 8.82 0.77
C TYR A 69 6.00 7.70 -0.17
N PRO A 70 6.42 6.50 0.31
CA PRO A 70 6.92 5.44 -0.57
C PRO A 70 5.89 4.97 -1.59
N PHE A 71 4.60 4.93 -1.22
CA PHE A 71 3.51 4.54 -2.10
C PHE A 71 3.21 5.62 -3.13
N ILE A 72 3.21 6.89 -2.70
CA ILE A 72 3.02 8.04 -3.60
C ILE A 72 4.19 8.16 -4.58
N ALA A 73 5.43 7.94 -4.13
CA ALA A 73 6.62 7.97 -4.98
C ALA A 73 6.54 6.91 -6.09
N LEU A 74 6.11 5.69 -5.74
CA LEU A 74 5.92 4.64 -6.72
C LEU A 74 4.79 4.96 -7.70
N HIS A 75 3.66 5.51 -7.23
CA HIS A 75 2.58 5.99 -8.10
C HIS A 75 3.10 7.01 -9.11
N LEU A 76 3.87 8.01 -8.68
CA LEU A 76 4.46 9.01 -9.57
C LEU A 76 5.42 8.41 -10.61
N GLN A 77 6.07 7.29 -10.29
CA GLN A 77 6.99 6.59 -11.19
C GLN A 77 6.28 5.76 -12.26
N VAL A 78 5.26 4.99 -11.89
CA VAL A 78 4.63 3.99 -12.78
C VAL A 78 3.18 4.32 -13.17
N ASN A 79 2.61 5.38 -12.59
CA ASN A 79 1.25 5.87 -12.84
C ASN A 79 0.12 4.86 -12.58
N HIS A 80 0.37 3.85 -11.74
CA HIS A 80 -0.65 2.90 -11.29
C HIS A 80 -1.43 3.46 -10.09
N LYS A 81 -2.75 3.33 -10.09
CA LYS A 81 -3.59 3.77 -8.96
C LYS A 81 -3.26 3.01 -7.68
N ILE A 82 -3.40 3.70 -6.55
CA ILE A 82 -3.21 3.15 -5.21
C ILE A 82 -4.56 2.70 -4.66
N TRP A 83 -4.63 1.46 -4.21
CA TRP A 83 -5.73 0.98 -3.38
C TRP A 83 -5.28 0.97 -1.92
N THR A 84 -6.02 1.66 -1.05
CA THR A 84 -5.77 1.69 0.40
C THR A 84 -7.10 1.72 1.15
N SER A 85 -7.10 1.19 2.37
CA SER A 85 -8.20 1.35 3.30
C SER A 85 -8.07 2.59 4.19
N ASP A 86 -6.94 3.29 4.13
CA ASP A 86 -6.72 4.51 4.91
C ASP A 86 -7.54 5.67 4.35
N LYS A 87 -8.57 6.07 5.10
CA LYS A 87 -9.44 7.19 4.70
C LYS A 87 -8.84 8.55 5.02
N ILE A 88 -7.95 8.64 6.00
CA ILE A 88 -7.29 9.89 6.39
C ILE A 88 -6.34 10.30 5.26
N LEU A 89 -5.52 9.37 4.78
CA LEU A 89 -4.64 9.59 3.64
C LEU A 89 -5.44 9.98 2.38
N VAL A 90 -6.47 9.19 2.04
CA VAL A 90 -7.28 9.44 0.84
C VAL A 90 -7.94 10.82 0.91
N ASN A 91 -8.56 11.17 2.02
CA ASN A 91 -9.24 12.46 2.17
C ASN A 91 -8.24 13.62 2.16
N GLY A 92 -7.16 13.53 2.95
CA GLY A 92 -6.14 14.58 3.03
C GLY A 92 -5.48 14.86 1.67
N LEU A 93 -5.14 13.81 0.91
CA LEU A 93 -4.58 13.99 -0.43
C LEU A 93 -5.64 14.41 -1.46
N THR A 94 -6.91 14.02 -1.30
CA THR A 94 -8.00 14.49 -2.16
C THR A 94 -8.22 15.99 -2.00
N GLU A 95 -8.20 16.51 -0.77
CA GLU A 95 -8.31 17.94 -0.47
C GLU A 95 -7.13 18.75 -1.07
N LYS A 96 -5.95 18.14 -1.13
CA LYS A 96 -4.77 18.71 -1.82
C LYS A 96 -4.81 18.58 -3.36
N GLY A 97 -5.85 17.96 -3.94
CA GLY A 97 -6.02 17.81 -5.40
C GLY A 97 -5.42 16.52 -5.98
N TYR A 98 -4.99 15.57 -5.15
CA TYR A 98 -4.41 14.29 -5.54
C TYR A 98 -5.36 13.10 -5.40
N GLY A 99 -6.67 13.34 -5.30
CA GLY A 99 -7.67 12.27 -5.15
C GLY A 99 -7.68 11.28 -6.32
N ASN A 100 -7.21 11.72 -7.49
CA ASN A 100 -7.02 10.86 -8.64
C ASN A 100 -5.91 9.82 -8.47
N PHE A 101 -5.09 9.85 -7.41
CA PHE A 101 -4.08 8.80 -7.19
C PHE A 101 -4.72 7.47 -6.76
N PHE A 102 -5.92 7.53 -6.19
CA PHE A 102 -6.56 6.39 -5.56
C PHE A 102 -7.58 5.69 -6.44
N ILE A 103 -7.83 4.42 -6.14
CA ILE A 103 -8.90 3.61 -6.74
C ILE A 103 -9.78 3.06 -5.62
N SER A 104 -11.09 3.10 -5.80
CA SER A 104 -12.03 2.52 -4.84
C SER A 104 -12.07 1.00 -4.94
N THR A 105 -12.47 0.32 -3.86
CA THR A 105 -12.71 -1.13 -3.89
C THR A 105 -13.77 -1.52 -4.93
N GLU A 106 -14.80 -0.69 -5.12
CA GLU A 106 -15.85 -0.96 -6.10
C GLU A 106 -15.33 -0.85 -7.53
N GLU A 107 -14.50 0.16 -7.82
CA GLU A 107 -13.83 0.30 -9.11
C GLU A 107 -12.84 -0.85 -9.36
N LEU A 108 -12.01 -1.18 -8.36
CA LEU A 108 -11.06 -2.30 -8.43
C LEU A 108 -11.76 -3.62 -8.75
N LYS A 109 -12.94 -3.87 -8.16
CA LYS A 109 -13.75 -5.08 -8.43
C LYS A 109 -14.17 -5.20 -9.89
N THR A 110 -14.34 -4.10 -10.61
CA THR A 110 -14.69 -4.15 -12.05
C THR A 110 -13.55 -4.70 -12.92
N HIS A 111 -12.32 -4.64 -12.41
CA HIS A 111 -11.11 -5.12 -13.10
C HIS A 111 -10.70 -6.53 -12.67
N LEU A 112 -11.40 -7.16 -11.73
CA LEU A 112 -11.11 -8.52 -11.30
C LEU A 112 -11.54 -9.53 -12.37
N TYR A 113 -10.62 -10.41 -12.78
CA TYR A 113 -10.82 -11.44 -13.80
C TYR A 113 -11.93 -12.47 -13.49
N LYS A 114 -12.45 -12.53 -12.25
CA LYS A 114 -13.51 -13.48 -11.90
C LYS A 114 -14.84 -13.07 -12.52
N LYS A 115 -15.13 -13.62 -13.71
CA LYS A 115 -16.48 -13.67 -14.30
C LYS A 115 -17.46 -14.11 -13.22
N LYS A 116 -18.56 -13.35 -13.03
CA LYS A 116 -19.69 -13.81 -12.22
C LYS A 116 -20.07 -15.23 -12.68
N PRO A 117 -20.26 -16.21 -11.77
CA PRO A 117 -20.80 -17.50 -12.18
C PRO A 117 -22.11 -17.22 -12.91
N LYS A 118 -22.27 -17.81 -14.11
CA LYS A 118 -23.53 -17.72 -14.85
C LYS A 118 -24.62 -18.30 -13.93
N LYS A 119 -25.60 -17.47 -13.59
CA LYS A 119 -26.83 -17.91 -12.92
C LYS A 119 -27.59 -18.87 -13.81
#